data_AF-A0A561WC18-F1
#
_entry.id   AF-A0A561WC18-F1
#
_cell.length_a   1.000
_cell.length_b   1.000
_cell.length_c   1.000
_cell.angle_alpha   90.00
_cell.angle_beta   90.00
_cell.angle_gamma   90.00
#
_symmetry.space_group_name_H-M   'P 1'
#
loop_
_entity.id
_entity.type
_entity.pdbx_description
1 polymer ?
#
loop_
_entity_poly.entity_id
_entity_poly.type
_entity_poly.pdbx_seq_one_letter_code
_entity_poly.pdbx_strand_id
1 'polypeptide(L)'
;MTLTVRFDPPRVWYFGGERRYDDGVDSIVIKRGDLAVSTATDLVRAMRKAHRAGWGLGAVQVDVAPEDEYEPKGSFVEPISFVLLVDGRLGVQCDLVTGDYYDPFDEDDHFYEKVATISGPFLKRYGAQLVNAVPDDERSSSPYYHKAILAVPTRSKTLESLYRIGDGVRALFAAASTGVLTRRTVQDLVVAGRADLLIGQPEGPWLDVKSAHYDLTTPKGRISLAQAVSRFANAEQGGIVVAGMGTKKIPGGELIDSIKPVPVDTGTVRRYRQAIETTIFPFPVGLEIRSVETGPGIGLVTVSLPPQEEELKPFLVHGAIVGDRVEGAFISIVRRSGEDSIPITAAQIHSTLAAGRALLRRGHVPQIDLPRHGEHGGSSGSR
;
A
#
# COMPACT_ATOMS: atom_id res chain seq x y z
N MET A 1 14.63 -30.56 -24.31
CA MET A 1 13.61 -29.54 -23.99
C MET A 1 13.68 -28.46 -25.03
N THR A 2 12.55 -28.15 -25.66
CA THR A 2 12.43 -27.03 -26.60
C THR A 2 12.60 -25.72 -25.83
N LEU A 3 13.44 -24.81 -26.34
CA LEU A 3 13.61 -23.49 -25.72
C LEU A 3 12.33 -22.68 -25.93
N THR A 4 11.86 -22.04 -24.86
CA THR A 4 10.69 -21.16 -24.87
C THR A 4 11.00 -19.75 -25.35
N VAL A 5 12.28 -19.38 -25.34
CA VAL A 5 12.81 -18.16 -25.97
C VAL A 5 14.06 -18.52 -26.77
N ARG A 6 14.15 -18.05 -28.01
CA ARG A 6 15.29 -18.32 -28.87
C ARG A 6 15.63 -17.12 -29.75
N PHE A 7 16.93 -16.84 -29.86
CA PHE A 7 17.49 -15.90 -30.82
C PHE A 7 18.20 -16.64 -31.95
N ASP A 8 17.78 -16.36 -33.19
CA ASP A 8 18.38 -16.81 -34.43
C ASP A 8 18.94 -15.59 -35.20
N PRO A 9 20.26 -15.53 -35.43
CA PRO A 9 20.86 -14.45 -36.20
C PRO A 9 20.29 -14.33 -37.63
N PRO A 10 20.24 -13.11 -38.21
CA PRO A 10 20.76 -11.88 -37.62
C PRO A 10 19.84 -11.17 -36.62
N ARG A 11 18.50 -11.37 -36.68
CA ARG A 11 17.52 -10.60 -35.86
C ARG A 11 16.21 -11.32 -35.58
N VAL A 12 16.17 -12.65 -35.63
CA VAL A 12 14.92 -13.39 -35.47
C VAL A 12 14.77 -13.88 -34.04
N TRP A 13 13.70 -13.44 -33.38
CA TRP A 13 13.35 -13.86 -32.04
C TRP A 13 12.13 -14.75 -32.04
N TYR A 14 12.13 -15.74 -31.15
CA TYR A 14 11.00 -16.61 -30.91
C TYR A 14 10.64 -16.60 -29.44
N PHE A 15 9.35 -16.44 -29.14
CA PHE A 15 8.77 -16.51 -27.79
C PHE A 15 7.58 -17.46 -27.84
N GLY A 16 7.61 -18.56 -27.09
CA GLY A 16 6.54 -19.56 -27.14
C GLY A 16 6.35 -20.25 -28.50
N GLY A 17 7.32 -20.12 -29.41
CA GLY A 17 7.20 -20.56 -30.81
C GLY A 17 6.79 -19.45 -31.78
N GLU A 18 6.24 -18.35 -31.28
CA GLU A 18 5.85 -17.18 -32.08
C GLU A 18 7.05 -16.32 -32.43
N ARG A 19 7.09 -15.86 -33.68
CA ARG A 19 8.17 -15.01 -34.19
C ARG A 19 7.93 -13.56 -33.78
N ARG A 20 8.94 -12.92 -33.20
CA ARG A 20 8.95 -11.50 -32.80
C ARG A 20 10.07 -10.75 -33.52
N TYR A 21 9.88 -9.45 -33.70
CA TYR A 21 10.73 -8.57 -34.50
C TYR A 21 11.23 -7.39 -33.67
N ASP A 22 12.34 -6.79 -34.11
CA ASP A 22 12.84 -5.54 -33.53
C ASP A 22 11.94 -4.35 -33.87
N ASP A 23 11.86 -3.40 -32.95
CA ASP A 23 11.17 -2.11 -33.14
C ASP A 23 11.95 -1.15 -34.06
N GLY A 24 13.18 -1.52 -34.43
CA GLY A 24 14.09 -0.70 -35.23
C GLY A 24 14.93 0.28 -34.42
N VAL A 25 14.83 0.25 -33.08
CA VAL A 25 15.53 1.12 -32.13
C VAL A 25 16.26 0.29 -31.05
N ASP A 26 16.81 -0.85 -31.49
CA ASP A 26 17.54 -1.80 -30.65
C ASP A 26 16.73 -2.42 -29.50
N SER A 27 15.40 -2.47 -29.59
CA SER A 27 14.54 -3.24 -28.68
C SER A 27 13.73 -4.29 -29.42
N ILE A 28 13.14 -5.23 -28.67
CA ILE A 28 12.16 -6.18 -29.20
C ILE A 28 10.85 -5.94 -28.49
N VAL A 29 9.77 -5.95 -29.24
CA VAL A 29 8.42 -5.90 -28.70
C VAL A 29 7.82 -7.30 -28.70
N ILE A 30 7.44 -7.77 -27.52
CA ILE A 30 6.74 -9.05 -27.30
C ILE A 30 5.30 -8.80 -26.86
N LYS A 31 4.43 -9.79 -27.02
CA LYS A 31 3.04 -9.71 -26.55
C LYS A 31 2.91 -10.11 -25.09
N ARG A 32 1.82 -9.70 -24.45
CA ARG A 32 1.54 -10.06 -23.06
C ARG A 32 1.35 -11.57 -22.89
N GLY A 33 0.75 -12.24 -23.87
CA GLY A 33 0.63 -13.70 -23.90
C GLY A 33 1.97 -14.44 -23.89
N ASP A 34 3.04 -13.84 -24.44
CA ASP A 34 4.37 -14.45 -24.46
C ASP A 34 4.95 -14.61 -23.05
N LEU A 35 4.54 -13.76 -22.10
CA LEU A 35 5.09 -13.74 -20.75
C LEU A 35 4.87 -15.05 -19.99
N ALA A 36 3.70 -15.67 -20.19
CA ALA A 36 3.28 -16.88 -19.47
C ALA A 36 3.99 -18.13 -20.02
N VAL A 37 4.27 -18.16 -21.33
CA VAL A 37 4.86 -19.32 -22.03
C VAL A 37 6.38 -19.27 -22.08
N SER A 38 6.99 -18.10 -21.84
CA SER A 38 8.45 -17.91 -21.89
C SER A 38 9.12 -17.98 -20.53
N THR A 39 10.25 -18.70 -20.45
CA THR A 39 11.06 -18.79 -19.25
C THR A 39 12.14 -17.71 -19.20
N ALA A 40 12.43 -17.21 -18.00
CA ALA A 40 13.46 -16.21 -17.75
C ALA A 40 14.88 -16.73 -18.06
N THR A 41 15.10 -18.04 -17.87
CA THR A 41 16.39 -18.69 -18.16
C THR A 41 16.66 -18.76 -19.66
N ASP A 42 15.63 -19.03 -20.47
CA ASP A 42 15.77 -19.02 -21.93
C ASP A 42 15.97 -17.59 -22.44
N LEU A 43 15.24 -16.61 -21.90
CA LEU A 43 15.40 -15.21 -22.28
C LEU A 43 16.83 -14.72 -22.07
N VAL A 44 17.38 -14.86 -20.85
CA VAL A 44 18.75 -14.39 -20.56
C VAL A 44 19.79 -15.10 -21.42
N ARG A 45 19.58 -16.38 -21.75
CA ARG A 45 20.43 -17.13 -22.68
C ARG A 45 20.38 -16.53 -24.08
N ALA A 46 19.19 -16.22 -24.58
CA ALA A 46 18.97 -15.62 -25.89
C ALA A 46 19.58 -14.20 -25.97
N MET A 47 19.37 -13.35 -24.95
CA MET A 47 19.97 -12.01 -24.86
C MET A 47 21.50 -12.06 -24.86
N ARG A 48 22.11 -12.94 -24.06
CA ARG A 48 23.56 -13.14 -24.07
C ARG A 48 24.09 -13.63 -25.42
N LYS A 49 23.32 -14.50 -26.10
CA LYS A 49 23.68 -14.98 -27.44
C LYS A 49 23.65 -13.85 -28.45
N ALA A 50 22.63 -13.00 -28.40
CA ALA A 50 22.50 -11.85 -29.28
C ALA A 50 23.61 -10.81 -29.04
N HIS A 51 23.90 -10.50 -27.78
CA HIS A 51 25.00 -9.62 -27.41
C HIS A 51 26.36 -10.11 -27.94
N ARG A 52 26.67 -11.41 -27.80
CA ARG A 52 27.89 -12.01 -28.38
C ARG A 52 27.94 -11.98 -29.91
N ALA A 53 26.78 -11.96 -30.56
CA ALA A 53 26.68 -11.81 -32.01
C ALA A 53 26.83 -10.34 -32.48
N GLY A 54 27.16 -9.42 -31.57
CA GLY A 54 27.29 -7.99 -31.87
C GLY A 54 25.96 -7.26 -31.94
N TRP A 55 24.86 -7.89 -31.49
CA TRP A 55 23.55 -7.26 -31.47
C TRP A 55 23.24 -6.73 -30.07
N GLY A 56 23.38 -5.41 -29.91
CA GLY A 56 23.19 -4.68 -28.66
C GLY A 56 21.71 -4.46 -28.34
N LEU A 57 20.97 -5.53 -28.05
CA LEU A 57 19.59 -5.42 -27.60
C LEU A 57 19.52 -4.61 -26.29
N GLY A 58 18.91 -3.43 -26.35
CA GLY A 58 18.68 -2.55 -25.21
C GLY A 58 17.64 -3.13 -24.25
N ALA A 59 16.46 -3.48 -24.76
CA ALA A 59 15.38 -4.04 -23.93
C ALA A 59 14.45 -4.99 -24.69
N VAL A 60 13.76 -5.83 -23.93
CA VAL A 60 12.58 -6.59 -24.38
C VAL A 60 11.36 -5.94 -23.74
N GLN A 61 10.60 -5.24 -24.56
CA GLN A 61 9.42 -4.47 -24.18
C GLN A 61 8.15 -5.30 -24.36
N VAL A 62 7.12 -5.01 -23.58
CA VAL A 62 5.84 -5.71 -23.66
C VAL A 62 4.82 -4.80 -24.32
N ASP A 63 4.17 -5.25 -25.38
CA ASP A 63 3.13 -4.50 -26.10
C ASP A 63 1.82 -4.43 -25.32
N VAL A 64 1.16 -3.28 -25.38
CA VAL A 64 -0.19 -3.04 -24.82
C VAL A 64 -1.28 -3.40 -25.84
N ALA A 65 -0.96 -3.41 -27.14
CA ALA A 65 -1.95 -3.65 -28.19
C ALA A 65 -2.56 -5.06 -28.12
N PRO A 66 -3.83 -5.24 -28.58
CA PRO A 66 -4.50 -6.53 -28.67
C PRO A 66 -3.62 -7.63 -29.29
N GLU A 67 -3.86 -8.89 -28.90
CA GLU A 67 -3.02 -10.03 -29.33
C GLU A 67 -3.05 -10.26 -30.86
N ASP A 68 -4.14 -9.87 -31.52
CA ASP A 68 -4.33 -9.95 -32.97
C ASP A 68 -3.72 -8.78 -33.75
N GLU A 69 -3.27 -7.72 -33.07
CA GLU A 69 -2.65 -6.54 -33.68
C GLU A 69 -1.16 -6.47 -33.29
N TYR A 70 -0.23 -6.77 -34.19
CA TYR A 70 1.21 -6.68 -33.89
C TYR A 70 1.94 -5.77 -34.88
N GLU A 71 2.30 -4.58 -34.42
CA GLU A 71 3.10 -3.61 -35.17
C GLU A 71 4.26 -3.11 -34.31
N PRO A 72 5.44 -3.77 -34.35
CA PRO A 72 6.56 -3.44 -33.45
C PRO A 72 7.07 -2.01 -33.65
N LYS A 73 6.87 -1.44 -34.84
CA LYS A 73 7.21 -0.05 -35.17
C LYS A 73 6.00 0.84 -34.87
N GLY A 74 5.92 1.34 -33.64
CA GLY A 74 4.79 2.16 -33.20
C GLY A 74 3.94 1.54 -32.10
N SER A 75 4.30 0.35 -31.61
CA SER A 75 3.69 -0.25 -30.42
C SER A 75 3.71 0.71 -29.23
N PHE A 76 2.58 0.77 -28.53
CA PHE A 76 2.52 1.31 -27.18
C PHE A 76 3.01 0.23 -26.22
N VAL A 77 4.12 0.49 -25.55
CA VAL A 77 4.73 -0.49 -24.66
C VAL A 77 4.33 -0.26 -23.21
N GLU A 78 4.21 -1.36 -22.48
CA GLU A 78 4.03 -1.36 -21.03
C GLU A 78 5.27 -0.77 -20.37
N PRO A 79 5.13 -0.20 -19.16
CA PRO A 79 6.23 0.49 -18.48
C PRO A 79 7.12 -0.50 -17.72
N ILE A 80 7.16 -1.75 -18.16
CA ILE A 80 7.97 -2.83 -17.62
C ILE A 80 8.61 -3.54 -18.81
N SER A 81 9.93 -3.67 -18.76
CA SER A 81 10.72 -4.32 -19.79
C SER A 81 11.81 -5.21 -19.16
N PHE A 82 12.40 -6.08 -19.97
CA PHE A 82 13.51 -6.93 -19.55
C PHE A 82 14.81 -6.47 -20.18
N VAL A 83 15.86 -6.35 -19.37
CA VAL A 83 17.16 -5.84 -19.81
C VAL A 83 18.26 -6.84 -19.47
N LEU A 84 19.36 -6.81 -20.21
CA LEU A 84 20.57 -7.56 -19.85
C LEU A 84 21.48 -6.63 -19.04
N LEU A 85 21.73 -6.97 -17.78
CA LEU A 85 22.64 -6.21 -16.93
C LEU A 85 24.09 -6.34 -17.43
N VAL A 86 24.96 -5.41 -17.03
CA VAL A 86 26.39 -5.38 -17.40
C VAL A 86 27.11 -6.68 -17.01
N ASP A 87 26.72 -7.29 -15.89
CA ASP A 87 27.25 -8.57 -15.41
C ASP A 87 26.63 -9.80 -16.13
N GLY A 88 25.80 -9.56 -17.14
CA GLY A 88 25.10 -10.54 -17.92
C GLY A 88 23.88 -11.16 -17.24
N ARG A 89 23.47 -10.75 -16.03
CA ARG A 89 22.21 -11.22 -15.43
C ARG A 89 20.99 -10.59 -16.11
N LEU A 90 19.82 -11.21 -15.91
CA LEU A 90 18.56 -10.62 -16.36
C LEU A 90 18.11 -9.56 -15.35
N GLY A 91 17.76 -8.39 -15.87
CA GLY A 91 17.11 -7.33 -15.12
C GLY A 91 15.65 -7.17 -15.54
N VAL A 92 14.83 -6.65 -14.62
CA VAL A 92 13.53 -6.06 -14.94
C VAL A 92 13.70 -4.55 -14.78
N GLN A 93 13.45 -3.81 -15.85
CA GLN A 93 13.34 -2.36 -15.79
C GLN A 93 11.86 -2.00 -15.64
N CYS A 94 11.55 -1.04 -14.78
CA CYS A 94 10.22 -0.48 -14.66
C CYS A 94 10.24 1.04 -14.54
N ASP A 95 9.24 1.67 -15.16
CA ASP A 95 9.07 3.11 -15.13
C ASP A 95 8.24 3.50 -13.91
N LEU A 96 8.79 4.40 -13.11
CA LEU A 96 8.18 5.00 -11.94
C LEU A 96 7.75 6.42 -12.28
N VAL A 97 6.62 6.85 -11.73
CA VAL A 97 6.04 8.16 -12.01
C VAL A 97 5.76 8.88 -10.70
N THR A 98 6.12 10.15 -10.62
CA THR A 98 5.91 11.01 -9.45
C THR A 98 5.48 12.41 -9.86
N GLY A 99 4.77 13.09 -8.96
CA GLY A 99 4.43 14.50 -9.12
C GLY A 99 5.59 15.44 -8.77
N ASP A 100 6.46 14.99 -7.86
CA ASP A 100 7.56 15.78 -7.32
C ASP A 100 8.80 15.69 -8.21
N TYR A 101 9.44 16.82 -8.48
CA TYR A 101 10.71 16.85 -9.22
C TYR A 101 11.82 16.31 -8.33
N TYR A 102 12.62 15.43 -8.90
CA TYR A 102 13.85 14.96 -8.28
C TYR A 102 15.03 15.52 -9.06
N ASP A 103 15.90 16.30 -8.43
CA ASP A 103 17.06 16.89 -9.08
C ASP A 103 18.22 15.88 -9.05
N PRO A 104 18.64 15.32 -10.20
CA PRO A 104 19.73 14.34 -10.24
C PRO A 104 21.09 14.91 -9.80
N PHE A 105 21.23 16.24 -9.73
CA PHE A 105 22.45 16.91 -9.28
C PHE A 105 22.40 17.33 -7.80
N ASP A 106 21.26 17.18 -7.15
CA ASP A 106 21.13 17.42 -5.72
C ASP A 106 21.53 16.16 -4.94
N GLU A 107 22.66 16.21 -4.26
CA GLU A 107 23.17 15.11 -3.44
C GLU A 107 22.23 14.75 -2.28
N ASP A 108 21.37 15.69 -1.86
CA ASP A 108 20.35 15.47 -0.84
C ASP A 108 19.10 14.73 -1.39
N ASP A 109 19.02 14.55 -2.72
CA ASP A 109 17.88 13.92 -3.34
C ASP A 109 18.02 12.40 -3.46
N HIS A 110 17.74 11.74 -2.34
CA HIS A 110 17.88 10.30 -2.15
C HIS A 110 16.79 9.45 -2.86
N PHE A 111 16.51 9.69 -4.15
CA PHE A 111 15.51 8.95 -4.92
C PHE A 111 15.74 7.43 -4.85
N TYR A 112 16.99 6.99 -5.03
CA TYR A 112 17.35 5.59 -4.92
C TYR A 112 17.00 5.01 -3.54
N GLU A 113 17.30 5.73 -2.46
CA GLU A 113 17.04 5.27 -1.10
C GLU A 113 15.54 5.20 -0.81
N LYS A 114 14.74 6.14 -1.33
CA LYS A 114 13.27 6.10 -1.24
C LYS A 114 12.73 4.84 -1.91
N VAL A 115 13.14 4.56 -3.16
CA VAL A 115 12.74 3.35 -3.88
C VAL A 115 13.23 2.09 -3.16
N ALA A 116 14.48 2.09 -2.70
CA ALA A 116 15.07 0.96 -1.97
C ALA A 116 14.35 0.67 -0.65
N THR A 117 13.98 1.70 0.09
CA THR A 117 13.27 1.59 1.37
C THR A 117 11.88 0.98 1.18
N ILE A 118 11.10 1.50 0.23
CA ILE A 118 9.74 1.00 0.02
C ILE A 118 9.70 -0.38 -0.63
N SER A 119 10.55 -0.63 -1.62
CA SER A 119 10.52 -1.86 -2.42
C SER A 119 11.41 -2.98 -1.86
N GLY A 120 12.39 -2.65 -1.03
CA GLY A 120 13.38 -3.59 -0.51
C GLY A 120 12.78 -4.82 0.17
N PRO A 121 11.84 -4.66 1.13
CA PRO A 121 11.18 -5.80 1.76
C PRO A 121 10.44 -6.71 0.77
N PHE A 122 9.76 -6.09 -0.20
CA PHE A 122 9.07 -6.80 -1.28
C PHE A 122 10.04 -7.56 -2.17
N LEU A 123 11.10 -6.90 -2.67
CA LEU A 123 12.11 -7.51 -3.54
C LEU A 123 12.83 -8.68 -2.85
N LYS A 124 13.16 -8.54 -1.56
CA LYS A 124 13.81 -9.60 -0.77
C LYS A 124 13.00 -10.89 -0.74
N ARG A 125 11.66 -10.82 -0.67
CA ARG A 125 10.76 -11.98 -0.71
C ARG A 125 10.90 -12.78 -2.01
N TYR A 126 11.18 -12.11 -3.12
CA TYR A 126 11.37 -12.73 -4.43
C TYR A 126 12.83 -13.06 -4.73
N GLY A 127 13.76 -12.80 -3.81
CA GLY A 127 15.20 -12.93 -4.05
C GLY A 127 15.72 -11.94 -5.10
N ALA A 128 15.00 -10.83 -5.30
CA ALA A 128 15.35 -9.75 -6.20
C ALA A 128 16.03 -8.60 -5.43
N GLN A 129 16.69 -7.71 -6.15
CA GLN A 129 17.40 -6.55 -5.59
C GLN A 129 17.24 -5.34 -6.51
N LEU A 130 17.10 -4.15 -5.93
CA LEU A 130 17.22 -2.91 -6.68
C LEU A 130 18.70 -2.73 -7.04
N VAL A 131 18.99 -2.55 -8.33
CA VAL A 131 20.34 -2.34 -8.86
C VAL A 131 20.58 -0.86 -9.08
N ASN A 132 19.58 -0.18 -9.66
CA ASN A 132 19.66 1.23 -9.96
C ASN A 132 18.26 1.85 -9.93
N ALA A 133 18.19 3.14 -9.64
CA ALA A 133 16.98 3.95 -9.72
C ALA A 133 17.40 5.38 -10.06
N VAL A 134 17.07 5.84 -11.26
CA VAL A 134 17.51 7.15 -11.77
C VAL A 134 16.36 7.94 -12.36
N PRO A 135 16.37 9.28 -12.25
CA PRO A 135 15.51 10.14 -13.04
C PRO A 135 15.68 9.94 -14.54
N ASP A 136 14.59 10.12 -15.28
CA ASP A 136 14.61 10.22 -16.73
C ASP A 136 14.79 11.69 -17.12
N ASP A 137 16.04 12.08 -17.36
CA ASP A 137 16.44 13.47 -17.62
C ASP A 137 15.84 14.06 -18.91
N GLU A 138 15.24 13.21 -19.76
CA GLU A 138 14.61 13.65 -21.01
C GLU A 138 13.30 14.41 -20.80
N ARG A 139 12.73 14.39 -19.58
CA ARG A 139 11.44 15.02 -19.27
C ARG A 139 11.56 16.08 -18.18
N SER A 140 11.43 17.34 -18.59
CA SER A 140 11.55 18.51 -17.70
C SER A 140 10.24 18.95 -17.02
N SER A 141 9.12 18.28 -17.28
CA SER A 141 7.81 18.66 -16.75
C SER A 141 7.08 17.49 -16.09
N SER A 142 6.39 17.78 -14.98
CA SER A 142 5.52 16.83 -14.29
C SER A 142 4.43 16.26 -15.23
N PRO A 143 4.09 14.96 -15.14
CA PRO A 143 4.66 13.99 -14.19
C PRO A 143 6.10 13.59 -14.55
N TYR A 144 6.96 13.48 -13.53
CA TYR A 144 8.36 13.09 -13.69
C TYR A 144 8.47 11.58 -13.76
N TYR A 145 9.34 11.11 -14.66
CA TYR A 145 9.55 9.70 -14.93
C TYR A 145 10.91 9.30 -14.39
N HIS A 146 10.99 8.10 -13.83
CA HIS A 146 12.22 7.52 -13.32
C HIS A 146 12.29 6.06 -13.76
N LYS A 147 13.50 5.54 -13.91
CA LYS A 147 13.74 4.15 -14.27
C LYS A 147 14.31 3.43 -13.07
N ALA A 148 13.63 2.38 -12.62
CA ALA A 148 14.16 1.43 -11.65
C ALA A 148 14.58 0.13 -12.34
N ILE A 149 15.79 -0.34 -12.04
CA ILE A 149 16.35 -1.58 -12.58
C ILE A 149 16.50 -2.58 -11.45
N LEU A 150 15.88 -3.75 -11.61
CA LEU A 150 15.83 -4.83 -10.63
C LEU A 150 16.66 -6.00 -11.13
N ALA A 151 17.61 -6.49 -10.33
CA ALA A 151 18.21 -7.80 -10.56
C ALA A 151 17.26 -8.89 -10.04
N VAL A 152 16.94 -9.86 -10.88
CA VAL A 152 15.95 -10.90 -10.56
C VAL A 152 16.50 -12.33 -10.74
N PRO A 153 16.05 -13.30 -9.94
CA PRO A 153 16.43 -14.69 -10.15
C PRO A 153 15.69 -15.27 -11.37
N THR A 154 16.42 -16.01 -12.22
CA THR A 154 15.87 -16.55 -13.48
C THR A 154 15.46 -18.02 -13.40
N ARG A 155 16.01 -18.77 -12.44
CA ARG A 155 15.81 -20.23 -12.36
C ARG A 155 14.36 -20.53 -11.98
N SER A 156 13.70 -21.36 -12.80
CA SER A 156 12.32 -21.79 -12.57
C SER A 156 11.29 -20.65 -12.54
N LYS A 157 11.58 -19.54 -13.23
CA LYS A 157 10.67 -18.39 -13.35
C LYS A 157 10.23 -18.21 -14.80
N THR A 158 8.95 -17.87 -14.98
CA THR A 158 8.41 -17.33 -16.24
C THR A 158 8.68 -15.83 -16.33
N LEU A 159 8.60 -15.27 -17.52
CA LEU A 159 8.66 -13.81 -17.69
C LEU A 159 7.48 -13.13 -17.01
N GLU A 160 6.31 -13.76 -16.98
CA GLU A 160 5.15 -13.24 -16.25
C GLU A 160 5.42 -13.10 -14.74
N SER A 161 6.10 -14.08 -14.14
CA SER A 161 6.48 -13.97 -12.72
C SER A 161 7.44 -12.81 -12.47
N LEU A 162 8.33 -12.49 -13.42
CA LEU A 162 9.26 -11.38 -13.29
C LEU A 162 8.57 -10.04 -13.55
N TYR A 163 7.67 -10.00 -14.53
CA TYR A 163 6.80 -8.85 -14.81
C TYR A 163 6.02 -8.44 -13.56
N ARG A 164 5.41 -9.40 -12.85
CA ARG A 164 4.69 -9.15 -11.58
C ARG A 164 5.57 -8.55 -10.48
N ILE A 165 6.89 -8.83 -10.48
CA ILE A 165 7.82 -8.18 -9.54
C ILE A 165 7.98 -6.70 -9.92
N GLY A 166 8.21 -6.40 -11.20
CA GLY A 166 8.27 -5.02 -11.69
C GLY A 166 6.99 -4.24 -11.38
N ASP A 167 5.83 -4.84 -11.67
CA ASP A 167 4.51 -4.25 -11.39
C ASP A 167 4.28 -4.02 -9.90
N GLY A 168 4.72 -4.95 -9.04
CA GLY A 168 4.67 -4.78 -7.59
C GLY A 168 5.50 -3.62 -7.09
N VAL A 169 6.71 -3.41 -7.62
CA VAL A 169 7.54 -2.24 -7.30
C VAL A 169 6.85 -0.95 -7.73
N ARG A 170 6.29 -0.90 -8.94
CA ARG A 170 5.57 0.28 -9.45
C ARG A 170 4.38 0.62 -8.58
N ALA A 171 3.56 -0.37 -8.22
CA ALA A 171 2.40 -0.18 -7.37
C ALA A 171 2.77 0.28 -5.95
N LEU A 172 3.83 -0.30 -5.35
CA LEU A 172 4.34 0.13 -4.05
C LEU A 172 4.87 1.56 -4.08
N PHE A 173 5.64 1.91 -5.12
CA PHE A 173 6.17 3.26 -5.28
C PHE A 173 5.04 4.28 -5.47
N ALA A 174 4.06 4.00 -6.32
CA ALA A 174 2.89 4.86 -6.51
C ALA A 174 2.10 5.05 -5.20
N ALA A 175 1.98 3.99 -4.39
CA ALA A 175 1.34 4.04 -3.07
C ALA A 175 2.18 4.76 -1.99
N ALA A 176 3.45 4.99 -2.23
CA ALA A 176 4.38 5.66 -1.31
C ALA A 176 5.10 6.80 -2.02
N SER A 177 4.40 7.57 -2.86
CA SER A 177 5.02 8.62 -3.69
C SER A 177 5.77 9.67 -2.85
N THR A 178 5.35 9.88 -1.60
CA THR A 178 6.01 10.74 -0.60
C THR A 178 7.11 10.03 0.20
N GLY A 179 7.58 8.87 -0.26
CA GLY A 179 8.61 8.04 0.39
C GLY A 179 8.11 7.11 1.50
N VAL A 180 6.85 7.21 1.93
CA VAL A 180 6.27 6.37 2.98
C VAL A 180 4.85 5.93 2.63
N LEU A 181 4.47 4.72 3.06
CA LEU A 181 3.07 4.30 3.01
C LEU A 181 2.26 5.13 4.02
N THR A 182 0.99 5.33 3.69
CA THR A 182 0.03 6.03 4.55
C THR A 182 -1.18 5.16 4.79
N ARG A 183 -2.00 5.54 5.79
CA ARG A 183 -3.30 4.91 6.05
C ARG A 183 -4.13 4.73 4.77
N ARG A 184 -4.22 5.81 3.98
CA ARG A 184 -5.02 5.84 2.76
C ARG A 184 -4.44 4.91 1.70
N THR A 185 -3.13 4.99 1.46
CA THR A 185 -2.52 4.20 0.38
C THR A 185 -2.47 2.71 0.71
N VAL A 186 -2.35 2.33 1.99
CA VAL A 186 -2.57 0.94 2.43
C VAL A 186 -3.99 0.49 2.19
N GLN A 187 -4.99 1.31 2.56
CA GLN A 187 -6.39 1.00 2.30
C GLN A 187 -6.65 0.80 0.79
N ASP A 188 -6.10 1.67 -0.05
CA ASP A 188 -6.23 1.59 -1.51
C ASP A 188 -5.58 0.33 -2.06
N LEU A 189 -4.38 -0.06 -1.58
CA LEU A 189 -3.74 -1.33 -1.96
C LEU A 189 -4.58 -2.53 -1.57
N VAL A 190 -5.15 -2.54 -0.35
CA VAL A 190 -6.00 -3.66 0.11
C VAL A 190 -7.27 -3.74 -0.73
N VAL A 191 -7.96 -2.62 -0.96
CA VAL A 191 -9.19 -2.54 -1.76
C VAL A 191 -8.95 -2.94 -3.22
N ALA A 192 -7.79 -2.61 -3.77
CA ALA A 192 -7.40 -3.01 -5.13
C ALA A 192 -6.99 -4.49 -5.25
N GLY A 193 -7.07 -5.29 -4.17
CA GLY A 193 -6.65 -6.69 -4.17
C GLY A 193 -5.13 -6.88 -4.21
N ARG A 194 -4.38 -5.85 -3.82
CA ARG A 194 -2.89 -5.79 -3.83
C ARG A 194 -2.31 -5.83 -2.41
N ALA A 195 -3.03 -6.42 -1.46
CA ALA A 195 -2.57 -6.57 -0.07
C ALA A 195 -1.28 -7.39 0.06
N ASP A 196 -0.95 -8.21 -0.94
CA ASP A 196 0.27 -9.03 -0.98
C ASP A 196 1.55 -8.20 -1.06
N LEU A 197 1.44 -6.95 -1.55
CA LEU A 197 2.53 -5.98 -1.60
C LEU A 197 2.94 -5.48 -0.21
N LEU A 198 2.05 -5.59 0.78
CA LEU A 198 2.32 -5.21 2.17
C LEU A 198 3.13 -6.29 2.91
N ILE A 199 3.28 -7.50 2.36
CA ILE A 199 4.11 -8.53 2.99
C ILE A 199 5.57 -8.09 3.01
N GLY A 200 6.16 -8.12 4.21
CA GLY A 200 7.50 -7.64 4.50
C GLY A 200 7.54 -6.20 5.00
N GLN A 201 6.46 -5.44 4.85
CA GLN A 201 6.37 -4.08 5.39
C GLN A 201 6.22 -4.15 6.92
N PRO A 202 6.80 -3.18 7.65
CA PRO A 202 6.65 -3.10 9.09
C PRO A 202 5.21 -2.74 9.47
N GLU A 203 4.73 -3.37 10.53
CA GLU A 203 3.63 -2.80 11.30
C GLU A 203 4.15 -1.53 12.00
N GLY A 204 3.28 -0.53 12.14
CA GLY A 204 3.69 0.79 12.61
C GLY A 204 2.67 1.44 13.53
N PRO A 205 2.90 2.71 13.92
CA PRO A 205 2.03 3.40 14.86
C PRO A 205 0.62 3.66 14.34
N TRP A 206 0.40 3.61 13.02
CA TRP A 206 -0.89 3.86 12.35
C TRP A 206 -1.45 2.63 11.60
N LEU A 207 -0.72 1.54 11.51
CA LEU A 207 -1.15 0.29 10.87
C LEU A 207 -1.16 -0.82 11.92
N ASP A 208 -2.25 -1.56 12.03
CA ASP A 208 -2.35 -2.76 12.88
C ASP A 208 -2.97 -3.88 12.04
N VAL A 209 -2.32 -5.05 11.96
CA VAL A 209 -2.89 -6.20 11.24
C VAL A 209 -3.28 -7.32 12.20
N LYS A 210 -4.38 -8.01 11.86
CA LYS A 210 -4.91 -9.12 12.64
C LYS A 210 -5.08 -10.34 11.76
N SER A 211 -4.57 -11.48 12.22
CA SER A 211 -4.58 -12.73 11.46
C SER A 211 -5.96 -13.37 11.33
N ALA A 212 -6.92 -12.96 12.18
CA ALA A 212 -8.26 -13.49 12.24
C ALA A 212 -9.29 -12.37 12.46
N HIS A 213 -10.57 -12.72 12.30
CA HIS A 213 -11.65 -11.85 12.71
C HIS A 213 -11.67 -11.62 14.22
N TYR A 214 -12.15 -10.44 14.61
CA TYR A 214 -12.70 -10.24 15.94
C TYR A 214 -13.96 -11.09 16.09
N ASP A 215 -14.07 -11.83 17.18
CA ASP A 215 -15.29 -12.56 17.51
C ASP A 215 -16.35 -11.57 18.03
N LEU A 216 -17.12 -11.00 17.10
CA LEU A 216 -18.13 -9.98 17.41
C LEU A 216 -19.37 -10.54 18.11
N THR A 217 -19.48 -11.87 18.25
CA THR A 217 -20.57 -12.51 19.00
C THR A 217 -20.33 -12.43 20.51
N THR A 218 -19.08 -12.26 20.94
CA THR A 218 -18.72 -12.16 22.35
C THR A 218 -18.48 -10.71 22.78
N PRO A 219 -18.75 -10.35 24.04
CA PRO A 219 -18.34 -9.05 24.60
C PRO A 219 -16.83 -8.82 24.48
N LYS A 220 -16.01 -9.87 24.69
CA LYS A 220 -14.55 -9.81 24.59
C LYS A 220 -14.10 -9.36 23.20
N GLY A 221 -14.60 -9.98 22.12
CA GLY A 221 -14.19 -9.60 20.77
C GLY A 221 -14.69 -8.22 20.34
N ARG A 222 -15.89 -7.80 20.78
CA ARG A 222 -16.37 -6.42 20.57
C ARG A 222 -15.49 -5.39 21.26
N ILE A 223 -15.10 -5.63 22.51
CA ILE A 223 -14.17 -4.76 23.26
C ILE A 223 -12.80 -4.74 22.61
N SER A 224 -12.26 -5.87 22.15
CA SER A 224 -10.97 -5.91 21.46
C SER A 224 -10.96 -5.11 20.16
N LEU A 225 -12.03 -5.15 19.36
CA LEU A 225 -12.17 -4.29 18.18
C LEU A 225 -12.24 -2.82 18.61
N ALA A 226 -13.06 -2.51 19.61
CA ALA A 226 -13.24 -1.16 20.10
C ALA A 226 -11.95 -0.54 20.65
N GLN A 227 -11.13 -1.31 21.36
CA GLN A 227 -9.81 -0.90 21.84
C GLN A 227 -8.84 -0.62 20.69
N ALA A 228 -8.84 -1.45 19.64
CA ALA A 228 -7.99 -1.21 18.47
C ALA A 228 -8.37 0.08 17.74
N VAL A 229 -9.68 0.32 17.57
CA VAL A 229 -10.19 1.53 16.91
C VAL A 229 -10.00 2.78 17.78
N SER A 230 -10.29 2.71 19.09
CA SER A 230 -10.12 3.87 19.98
C SER A 230 -8.66 4.28 20.12
N ARG A 231 -7.72 3.32 20.07
CA ARG A 231 -6.28 3.60 20.05
C ARG A 231 -5.90 4.52 18.89
N PHE A 232 -6.46 4.28 17.70
CA PHE A 232 -6.23 5.14 16.54
C PHE A 232 -7.02 6.44 16.59
N ALA A 233 -8.25 6.42 17.12
CA ALA A 233 -9.05 7.63 17.31
C ALA A 233 -8.39 8.63 18.27
N ASN A 234 -7.67 8.10 19.28
CA ASN A 234 -6.91 8.89 20.24
C ASN A 234 -5.49 9.25 19.77
N ALA A 235 -5.03 8.75 18.63
CA ALA A 235 -3.73 9.07 18.06
C ALA A 235 -3.80 10.33 17.19
N GLU A 236 -2.68 11.03 17.04
CA GLU A 236 -2.60 12.26 16.22
C GLU A 236 -2.88 12.01 14.74
N GLN A 237 -2.44 10.86 14.22
CA GLN A 237 -2.48 10.55 12.79
C GLN A 237 -3.63 9.61 12.36
N GLY A 238 -4.50 9.20 13.29
CA GLY A 238 -5.48 8.15 13.04
C GLY A 238 -4.81 6.78 12.81
N GLY A 239 -5.44 5.93 12.00
CA GLY A 239 -4.86 4.64 11.62
C GLY A 239 -5.80 3.69 10.90
N ILE A 240 -5.30 2.50 10.61
CA ILE A 240 -6.02 1.42 9.93
C ILE A 240 -5.75 0.08 10.62
N VAL A 241 -6.83 -0.67 10.84
CA VAL A 241 -6.79 -2.08 11.19
C VAL A 241 -7.09 -2.91 9.94
N VAL A 242 -6.29 -3.94 9.66
CA VAL A 242 -6.58 -4.92 8.58
C VAL A 242 -6.72 -6.31 9.17
N ALA A 243 -7.94 -6.85 9.18
CA ALA A 243 -8.21 -8.23 9.54
C ALA A 243 -8.03 -9.16 8.33
N GLY A 244 -7.36 -10.27 8.56
CA GLY A 244 -6.96 -11.26 7.57
C GLY A 244 -5.50 -11.18 7.13
N MET A 245 -4.62 -10.60 7.94
CA MET A 245 -3.18 -10.52 7.67
C MET A 245 -2.38 -10.88 8.93
N GLY A 246 -1.30 -11.64 8.76
CA GLY A 246 -0.44 -12.10 9.84
C GLY A 246 0.81 -11.23 10.00
N THR A 247 1.29 -11.13 11.24
CA THR A 247 2.62 -10.62 11.54
C THR A 247 3.54 -11.71 12.08
N LYS A 248 4.84 -11.43 11.98
CA LYS A 248 5.89 -12.09 12.75
C LYS A 248 6.69 -11.05 13.53
N LYS A 249 7.08 -11.40 14.75
CA LYS A 249 7.95 -10.56 15.57
C LYS A 249 9.38 -10.57 15.04
N ILE A 250 10.01 -9.40 15.02
CA ILE A 250 11.42 -9.22 14.70
C ILE A 250 12.07 -8.31 15.77
N PRO A 251 13.41 -8.26 15.87
CA PRO A 251 14.06 -7.22 16.65
C PRO A 251 13.62 -5.83 16.15
N GLY A 252 13.03 -5.03 17.03
CA GLY A 252 12.58 -3.67 16.72
C GLY A 252 11.16 -3.54 16.12
N GLY A 253 10.32 -4.59 16.18
CA GLY A 253 8.89 -4.46 15.87
C GLY A 253 8.24 -5.73 15.31
N GLU A 254 7.19 -5.56 14.52
CA GLU A 254 6.51 -6.64 13.81
C GLU A 254 6.54 -6.40 12.30
N LEU A 255 6.70 -7.47 11.51
CA LEU A 255 6.57 -7.42 10.05
C LEU A 255 5.35 -8.20 9.62
N ILE A 256 4.63 -7.67 8.65
CA ILE A 256 3.58 -8.41 7.95
C ILE A 256 4.23 -9.61 7.23
N ASP A 257 3.76 -10.82 7.49
CA ASP A 257 4.39 -12.04 6.97
C ASP A 257 3.49 -12.85 6.03
N SER A 258 2.17 -12.65 6.10
CA SER A 258 1.22 -13.49 5.40
C SER A 258 -0.14 -12.82 5.20
N ILE A 259 -0.84 -13.24 4.16
CA ILE A 259 -2.28 -13.00 3.99
C ILE A 259 -3.01 -14.25 4.51
N LYS A 260 -3.98 -14.04 5.39
CA LYS A 260 -4.81 -15.07 6.03
C LYS A 260 -6.28 -14.68 5.87
N PRO A 261 -6.88 -14.87 4.69
CA PRO A 261 -8.24 -14.41 4.44
C PRO A 261 -9.23 -14.93 5.48
N VAL A 262 -10.15 -14.08 5.89
CA VAL A 262 -11.16 -14.34 6.92
C VAL A 262 -12.55 -14.47 6.28
N PRO A 263 -13.50 -15.19 6.90
CA PRO A 263 -14.85 -15.34 6.35
C PRO A 263 -15.59 -14.01 6.19
N VAL A 264 -15.93 -13.61 4.96
CA VAL A 264 -16.65 -12.36 4.69
C VAL A 264 -18.03 -12.63 4.08
N ASP A 265 -19.01 -11.85 4.50
CA ASP A 265 -20.36 -11.86 3.96
C ASP A 265 -20.92 -10.43 3.90
N THR A 266 -22.12 -10.27 3.32
CA THR A 266 -22.77 -8.96 3.16
C THR A 266 -23.09 -8.26 4.49
N GLY A 267 -23.15 -9.00 5.60
CA GLY A 267 -23.35 -8.48 6.95
C GLY A 267 -22.07 -8.15 7.70
N THR A 268 -20.89 -8.55 7.23
CA THR A 268 -19.61 -8.36 7.95
C THR A 268 -19.37 -6.89 8.31
N VAL A 269 -19.48 -5.98 7.35
CA VAL A 269 -19.29 -4.54 7.58
C VAL A 269 -20.27 -3.99 8.63
N ARG A 270 -21.55 -4.39 8.54
CA ARG A 270 -22.58 -3.97 9.49
C ARG A 270 -22.26 -4.44 10.92
N ARG A 271 -21.79 -5.69 11.08
CA ARG A 271 -21.43 -6.26 12.39
C ARG A 271 -20.26 -5.50 13.02
N TYR A 272 -19.22 -5.17 12.24
CA TYR A 272 -18.09 -4.37 12.71
C TYR A 272 -18.54 -2.97 13.16
N ARG A 273 -19.35 -2.30 12.33
CA ARG A 273 -19.88 -0.98 12.63
C ARG A 273 -20.70 -0.97 13.93
N GLN A 274 -21.64 -1.90 14.05
CA GLN A 274 -22.49 -2.02 15.24
C GLN A 274 -21.66 -2.30 16.50
N ALA A 275 -20.63 -3.14 16.41
CA ALA A 275 -19.72 -3.40 17.53
C ALA A 275 -18.99 -2.12 17.96
N ILE A 276 -18.55 -1.28 17.02
CA ILE A 276 -17.88 -0.02 17.33
C ILE A 276 -18.86 1.01 17.90
N GLU A 277 -20.02 1.21 17.27
CA GLU A 277 -21.06 2.15 17.70
C GLU A 277 -21.57 1.88 19.12
N THR A 278 -21.66 0.61 19.52
CA THR A 278 -22.15 0.22 20.84
C THR A 278 -21.08 0.23 21.93
N THR A 279 -19.80 0.34 21.55
CA THR A 279 -18.68 0.14 22.48
C THR A 279 -17.76 1.35 22.58
N ILE A 280 -17.74 2.27 21.60
CA ILE A 280 -16.90 3.47 21.61
C ILE A 280 -17.76 4.73 21.77
N PHE A 281 -17.34 5.64 22.65
CA PHE A 281 -17.96 6.96 22.80
C PHE A 281 -16.91 8.09 22.88
N PRO A 282 -17.07 9.20 22.14
CA PRO A 282 -18.05 9.40 21.06
C PRO A 282 -17.79 8.47 19.87
N PHE A 283 -18.73 8.36 18.93
CA PHE A 283 -18.49 7.57 17.71
C PHE A 283 -17.43 8.27 16.83
N PRO A 284 -16.38 7.57 16.36
CA PRO A 284 -15.34 8.19 15.54
C PRO A 284 -15.86 8.76 14.21
N VAL A 285 -15.45 9.99 13.90
CA VAL A 285 -15.82 10.69 12.66
C VAL A 285 -14.95 10.18 11.50
N GLY A 286 -15.57 9.95 10.33
CA GLY A 286 -14.86 9.48 9.13
C GLY A 286 -14.39 8.02 9.21
N LEU A 287 -14.98 7.22 10.10
CA LEU A 287 -14.72 5.78 10.17
C LEU A 287 -15.17 5.08 8.88
N GLU A 288 -14.22 4.47 8.18
CA GLU A 288 -14.47 3.66 7.00
C GLU A 288 -14.26 2.17 7.31
N ILE A 289 -15.25 1.35 7.01
CA ILE A 289 -15.16 -0.11 7.13
C ILE A 289 -15.42 -0.70 5.75
N ARG A 290 -14.50 -1.52 5.25
CA ARG A 290 -14.65 -2.22 3.96
C ARG A 290 -14.33 -3.70 4.12
N SER A 291 -15.03 -4.52 3.34
CA SER A 291 -14.70 -5.93 3.14
C SER A 291 -14.27 -6.12 1.69
N VAL A 292 -13.13 -6.76 1.47
CA VAL A 292 -12.56 -7.03 0.16
C VAL A 292 -12.48 -8.53 -0.01
N GLU A 293 -13.26 -9.08 -0.93
CA GLU A 293 -13.25 -10.52 -1.21
C GLU A 293 -11.98 -10.91 -1.97
N THR A 294 -11.27 -11.91 -1.48
CA THR A 294 -10.06 -12.48 -2.13
C THR A 294 -10.32 -13.85 -2.74
N GLY A 295 -11.48 -14.42 -2.47
CA GLY A 295 -12.00 -15.68 -2.99
C GLY A 295 -13.39 -15.94 -2.43
N PRO A 296 -14.14 -16.93 -2.93
CA PRO A 296 -15.55 -17.12 -2.57
C PRO A 296 -15.79 -17.18 -1.05
N GLY A 297 -16.45 -16.17 -0.50
CA GLY A 297 -16.81 -16.07 0.92
C GLY A 297 -15.64 -15.80 1.89
N ILE A 298 -14.45 -15.49 1.38
CA ILE A 298 -13.26 -15.17 2.17
C ILE A 298 -12.59 -13.89 1.67
N GLY A 299 -12.01 -13.11 2.58
CA GLY A 299 -11.47 -11.82 2.22
C GLY A 299 -10.70 -11.13 3.34
N LEU A 300 -10.51 -9.84 3.18
CA LEU A 300 -9.92 -8.94 4.15
C LEU A 300 -10.96 -7.94 4.63
N VAL A 301 -10.84 -7.50 5.88
CA VAL A 301 -11.67 -6.40 6.41
C VAL A 301 -10.76 -5.28 6.86
N THR A 302 -10.99 -4.08 6.32
CA THR A 302 -10.27 -2.88 6.71
C THR A 302 -11.16 -2.00 7.58
N VAL A 303 -10.63 -1.51 8.70
CA VAL A 303 -11.25 -0.46 9.52
C VAL A 303 -10.28 0.71 9.54
N SER A 304 -10.58 1.75 8.78
CA SER A 304 -9.72 2.91 8.55
C SER A 304 -10.33 4.15 9.18
N LEU A 305 -9.53 4.93 9.89
CA LEU A 305 -9.97 6.12 10.61
C LEU A 305 -8.99 7.29 10.40
N PRO A 306 -9.45 8.47 9.95
CA PRO A 306 -8.60 9.65 9.88
C PRO A 306 -8.22 10.18 11.27
N PRO A 307 -7.23 11.09 11.35
CA PRO A 307 -7.03 11.95 12.53
C PRO A 307 -8.36 12.49 13.06
N GLN A 308 -8.56 12.43 14.37
CA GLN A 308 -9.74 13.01 15.02
C GLN A 308 -9.40 14.38 15.61
N GLU A 309 -10.38 15.27 15.61
CA GLU A 309 -10.31 16.57 16.28
C GLU A 309 -9.98 16.40 17.76
N GLU A 310 -9.18 17.31 18.31
CA GLU A 310 -8.68 17.21 19.69
C GLU A 310 -9.82 17.36 20.70
N GLU A 311 -10.85 18.12 20.34
CA GLU A 311 -12.06 18.38 21.10
C GLU A 311 -12.93 17.14 21.29
N LEU A 312 -12.81 16.15 20.39
CA LEU A 312 -13.52 14.87 20.48
C LEU A 312 -12.78 13.85 21.35
N LYS A 313 -11.50 14.09 21.65
CA LYS A 313 -10.68 13.17 22.44
C LYS A 313 -10.90 13.42 23.95
N PRO A 314 -10.86 12.36 24.77
CA PRO A 314 -10.55 10.98 24.40
C PRO A 314 -11.78 10.17 23.98
N PHE A 315 -11.58 9.26 23.02
CA PHE A 315 -12.47 8.17 22.66
C PHE A 315 -12.41 7.07 23.72
N LEU A 316 -13.53 6.86 24.38
CA LEU A 316 -13.73 5.93 25.48
C LEU A 316 -14.21 4.58 24.96
N VAL A 317 -13.76 3.50 25.57
CA VAL A 317 -14.27 2.14 25.34
C VAL A 317 -15.12 1.72 26.54
N HIS A 318 -16.36 1.33 26.29
CA HIS A 318 -17.26 0.75 27.26
C HIS A 318 -16.89 -0.73 27.51
N GLY A 319 -16.58 -1.05 28.76
CA GLY A 319 -16.10 -2.35 29.18
C GLY A 319 -14.57 -2.46 29.14
N ALA A 320 -14.03 -3.32 30.01
CA ALA A 320 -12.62 -3.67 30.03
C ALA A 320 -12.44 -5.19 29.99
N ILE A 321 -11.32 -5.63 29.42
CA ILE A 321 -10.85 -7.01 29.51
C ILE A 321 -9.77 -7.02 30.60
N VAL A 322 -10.03 -7.70 31.72
CA VAL A 322 -9.07 -7.86 32.83
C VAL A 322 -8.79 -9.35 32.97
N GLY A 323 -7.60 -9.78 32.52
CA GLY A 323 -7.29 -11.19 32.34
C GLY A 323 -8.24 -11.83 31.32
N ASP A 324 -8.98 -12.86 31.75
CA ASP A 324 -10.01 -13.52 30.92
C ASP A 324 -11.45 -13.10 31.22
N ARG A 325 -11.65 -12.13 32.13
CA ARG A 325 -12.99 -11.63 32.49
C ARG A 325 -13.29 -10.30 31.82
N VAL A 326 -14.56 -10.12 31.45
CA VAL A 326 -15.10 -8.86 30.93
C VAL A 326 -15.81 -8.14 32.06
N GLU A 327 -15.40 -6.92 32.34
CA GLU A 327 -16.04 -6.07 33.35
C GLU A 327 -16.74 -4.88 32.66
N GLY A 328 -18.08 -4.89 32.66
CA GLY A 328 -18.90 -3.91 31.93
C GLY A 328 -18.99 -2.53 32.60
N ALA A 329 -18.62 -2.41 33.87
CA ALA A 329 -18.66 -1.15 34.62
C ALA A 329 -17.40 -0.27 34.42
N PHE A 330 -16.41 -0.75 33.66
CA PHE A 330 -15.15 -0.04 33.44
C PHE A 330 -15.19 0.75 32.14
N ILE A 331 -14.62 1.95 32.18
CA ILE A 331 -14.34 2.76 31.01
C ILE A 331 -12.83 2.72 30.79
N SER A 332 -12.42 2.35 29.58
CA SER A 332 -11.01 2.34 29.21
C SER A 332 -10.70 3.46 28.23
N ILE A 333 -9.63 4.20 28.48
CA ILE A 333 -9.04 5.13 27.51
C ILE A 333 -7.72 4.53 27.07
N VAL A 334 -7.69 4.12 25.80
CA VAL A 334 -6.50 3.52 25.20
C VAL A 334 -5.79 4.60 24.39
N ARG A 335 -4.58 4.97 24.81
CA ARG A 335 -3.67 5.81 24.02
C ARG A 335 -2.48 4.99 23.56
N ARG A 336 -2.04 5.21 22.33
CA ARG A 336 -0.78 4.66 21.82
C ARG A 336 0.37 5.60 22.21
N SER A 337 1.46 5.05 22.74
CA SER A 337 2.74 5.74 22.95
C SER A 337 3.83 4.88 22.34
N GLY A 338 4.15 5.12 21.06
CA GLY A 338 5.01 4.22 20.28
C GLY A 338 4.31 2.90 19.94
N GLU A 339 4.88 1.78 20.35
CA GLU A 339 4.29 0.44 20.15
C GLU A 339 3.31 0.04 21.26
N ASP A 340 3.38 0.70 22.42
CA ASP A 340 2.62 0.32 23.61
C ASP A 340 1.30 1.09 23.78
N SER A 341 0.36 0.46 24.48
CA SER A 341 -0.89 1.09 24.92
C SER A 341 -0.78 1.48 26.40
N ILE A 342 -0.88 2.77 26.71
CA ILE A 342 -0.89 3.25 28.10
C ILE A 342 -2.33 3.57 28.50
N PRO A 343 -2.90 2.89 29.52
CA PRO A 343 -4.22 3.26 30.03
C PRO A 343 -4.13 4.63 30.73
N ILE A 344 -5.08 5.53 30.47
CA ILE A 344 -5.21 6.75 31.28
C ILE A 344 -5.58 6.35 32.71
N THR A 345 -4.87 6.93 33.69
CA THR A 345 -5.12 6.70 35.11
C THR A 345 -6.39 7.40 35.59
N ALA A 346 -7.03 6.88 36.64
CA ALA A 346 -8.19 7.52 37.25
C ALA A 346 -7.93 8.98 37.66
N ALA A 347 -6.72 9.30 38.10
CA ALA A 347 -6.30 10.65 38.47
C ALA A 347 -6.34 11.62 37.27
N GLN A 348 -5.88 11.18 36.10
CA GLN A 348 -5.93 11.96 34.87
C GLN A 348 -7.38 12.20 34.42
N ILE A 349 -8.23 11.18 34.44
CA ILE A 349 -9.67 11.31 34.13
C ILE A 349 -10.32 12.34 35.07
N HIS A 350 -10.08 12.21 36.38
CA HIS A 350 -10.61 13.15 37.37
C HIS A 350 -10.13 14.59 37.12
N SER A 351 -8.84 14.78 36.80
CA SER A 351 -8.26 16.09 36.50
C SER A 351 -8.97 16.77 35.32
N THR A 352 -9.17 16.06 34.21
CA THR A 352 -9.88 16.59 33.03
C THR A 352 -11.33 16.94 33.36
N LEU A 353 -12.04 16.09 34.08
CA LEU A 353 -13.42 16.35 34.49
C LEU A 353 -13.53 17.54 35.45
N ALA A 354 -12.61 17.66 36.41
CA ALA A 354 -12.56 18.77 37.36
C ALA A 354 -12.27 20.10 36.65
N ALA A 355 -11.32 20.11 35.72
CA ALA A 355 -11.01 21.28 34.89
C ALA A 355 -12.21 21.72 34.04
N GLY A 356 -12.87 20.78 33.36
CA GLY A 356 -14.09 21.05 32.58
C GLY A 356 -15.23 21.62 33.45
N ARG A 357 -15.48 21.03 34.62
CA ARG A 357 -16.47 21.55 35.59
C ARG A 357 -16.11 22.96 36.07
N ALA A 358 -14.84 23.25 36.29
CA ALA A 358 -14.37 24.57 36.72
C ALA A 358 -14.56 25.62 35.61
N LEU A 359 -14.28 25.27 34.35
CA LEU A 359 -14.52 26.13 33.19
C LEU A 359 -16.01 26.44 33.02
N LEU A 360 -16.85 25.40 33.03
CA LEU A 360 -18.31 25.53 32.90
C LEU A 360 -18.93 26.38 34.03
N ARG A 361 -18.40 26.28 35.25
CA ARG A 361 -18.81 27.14 36.38
C ARG A 361 -18.39 28.60 36.23
N ARG A 362 -17.31 28.90 35.48
CA ARG A 362 -16.72 30.24 35.35
C ARG A 362 -17.08 30.97 34.05
N GLY A 363 -17.92 30.38 33.20
CA GLY A 363 -18.61 31.07 32.11
C GLY A 363 -17.77 31.52 30.91
N HIS A 364 -16.53 31.06 30.76
CA HIS A 364 -15.71 31.36 29.57
C HIS A 364 -15.70 30.15 28.62
N VAL A 365 -16.69 30.10 27.72
CA VAL A 365 -16.64 29.25 26.52
C VAL A 365 -16.22 30.17 25.36
N PRO A 366 -15.17 29.87 24.58
CA PRO A 366 -14.91 30.60 23.34
C PRO A 366 -16.16 30.52 22.47
N GLN A 367 -16.76 31.66 22.15
CA GLN A 367 -17.93 31.71 21.29
C GLN A 367 -17.49 31.29 19.88
N ILE A 368 -17.88 30.09 19.44
CA ILE A 368 -17.72 29.67 18.05
C ILE A 368 -18.82 30.40 17.27
N ASP A 369 -18.45 31.50 16.62
CA ASP A 369 -19.35 32.21 15.70
C ASP A 369 -19.51 31.39 14.43
N LEU A 370 -20.62 30.65 14.33
CA LEU A 370 -21.08 30.11 13.06
C LEU A 370 -21.72 31.26 12.23
N PRO A 371 -21.43 31.37 10.92
CA PRO A 371 -21.98 32.44 10.10
C PRO A 371 -23.51 32.33 10.03
N ARG A 372 -24.21 33.31 10.58
CA ARG A 372 -25.66 33.43 10.41
C ARG A 372 -25.92 33.90 8.98
N HIS A 373 -26.50 33.02 8.16
CA HIS A 373 -27.11 33.39 6.89
C HIS A 373 -28.10 34.54 7.12
N GLY A 374 -27.94 35.59 6.32
CA GLY A 374 -28.64 36.85 6.48
C GLY A 374 -30.13 36.74 6.23
N GLU A 375 -30.90 37.38 7.10
CA GLU A 375 -32.23 37.87 6.77
C GLU A 375 -32.18 39.39 6.63
N HIS A 376 -32.39 39.84 5.39
CA HIS A 376 -32.74 41.22 5.07
C HIS A 376 -34.19 41.48 5.54
N GLY A 377 -34.35 42.41 6.47
CA GLY A 377 -35.66 42.86 6.94
C GLY A 377 -35.67 44.34 7.32
N GLY A 378 -36.06 45.17 6.36
CA GLY A 378 -36.93 46.33 6.57
C GLY A 378 -36.37 47.56 7.30
N SER A 379 -36.07 48.61 6.54
CA SER A 379 -36.13 50.00 7.02
C SER A 379 -37.32 50.71 6.34
N SER A 380 -38.44 50.77 7.06
CA SER A 380 -39.56 51.68 6.81
C SER A 380 -39.67 52.67 7.96
N GLY A 381 -39.75 53.97 7.68
CA GLY A 381 -40.49 54.90 8.53
C GLY A 381 -39.75 56.14 9.07
N SER A 382 -39.87 57.24 8.31
CA SER A 382 -40.23 58.61 8.73
C SER A 382 -39.49 59.31 9.89
N ARG A 383 -38.78 60.41 9.57
CA ARG A 383 -39.29 61.79 9.72
C ARG A 383 -38.50 62.75 8.85
#